data_AF-A0A662BU98-F1
#
_entry.id   AF-A0A662BU98-F1
#
_cell.length_a   1.000
_cell.length_b   1.000
_cell.length_c   1.000
_cell.angle_alpha   90.00
_cell.angle_beta   90.00
_cell.angle_gamma   90.00
#
_symmetry.space_group_name_H-M   'P 1'
#
loop_
_entity.id
_entity.type
_entity.pdbx_description
1 polymer ?
#
loop_
_entity_poly.entity_id
_entity_poly.type
_entity_poly.pdbx_seq_one_letter_code
_entity_poly.pdbx_strand_id
1 'polypeptide(L)'
;MKRIIILTAVFLPLFLAGQQATIIDHSCLDLDQIPDEYIEDAKANLWIGYGGTSHSTQLTAGMNALEAYFTDGSYNWSQNGGPGELHLYEGGSGYLYNDCGTVGWDNHTRKYLDDHPGCNVIIWSWCGQVNSVDLQSHYLGPMEQLESEYPDVQFVYMTGHLEGLGVGGSLQLANQQIRDYCIANNKILFDFADIEKYDPDAETDFQEYYADDECNYNPPGGGTANWANNWL
;
A
#
# COMPACT_ATOMS: atom_id res chain seq x y z
N MET A 1 15.63 -67.97 17.05
CA MET A 1 14.88 -66.78 17.48
C MET A 1 15.13 -65.68 16.45
N LYS A 2 14.16 -65.41 15.56
CA LYS A 2 14.28 -64.39 14.50
C LYS A 2 14.00 -63.02 15.12
N ARG A 3 14.96 -62.09 15.05
CA ARG A 3 14.77 -60.71 15.50
C ARG A 3 14.09 -59.93 14.37
N ILE A 4 12.87 -59.47 14.63
CA ILE A 4 12.11 -58.57 13.77
C ILE A 4 12.57 -57.14 14.11
N ILE A 5 13.14 -56.44 13.13
CA ILE A 5 13.47 -55.02 13.24
C ILE A 5 12.24 -54.26 12.75
N ILE A 6 11.56 -53.55 13.64
CA ILE A 6 10.48 -52.62 13.29
C ILE A 6 11.16 -51.27 13.00
N LEU A 7 11.18 -50.87 11.73
CA LEU A 7 11.50 -49.50 11.35
C LEU A 7 10.26 -48.64 11.58
N THR A 8 10.28 -47.83 12.64
CA THR A 8 9.33 -46.72 12.82
C THR A 8 9.74 -45.58 11.89
N ALA A 9 8.94 -45.35 10.85
CA ALA A 9 9.04 -44.14 10.05
C ALA A 9 8.58 -42.95 10.90
N VAL A 10 9.50 -42.04 11.22
CA VAL A 10 9.19 -40.75 11.83
C VAL A 10 8.73 -39.84 10.69
N PHE A 11 7.42 -39.59 10.60
CA PHE A 11 6.90 -38.49 9.80
C PHE A 11 7.22 -37.19 10.53
N LEU A 12 8.21 -36.44 10.03
CA LEU A 12 8.43 -35.07 10.43
C LEU A 12 7.33 -34.23 9.78
N PRO A 13 6.50 -33.49 10.53
CA PRO A 13 5.60 -32.53 9.91
C PRO A 13 6.46 -31.43 9.28
N LEU A 14 6.38 -31.28 7.96
CA LEU A 14 6.84 -30.07 7.29
C LEU A 14 5.93 -28.95 7.79
N PHE A 15 6.44 -28.11 8.68
CA PHE A 15 5.88 -26.79 8.89
C PHE A 15 6.26 -25.94 7.69
N LEU A 16 5.36 -25.82 6.72
CA LEU A 16 5.36 -24.70 5.80
C LEU A 16 5.06 -23.46 6.66
N ALA A 17 6.10 -22.70 7.01
CA ALA A 17 5.87 -21.32 7.43
C ALA A 17 5.25 -20.60 6.23
N GLY A 18 3.93 -20.42 6.26
CA GLY A 18 3.27 -19.56 5.29
C GLY A 18 3.83 -18.16 5.44
N GLN A 19 4.24 -17.55 4.33
CA GLN A 19 4.49 -16.12 4.28
C GLN A 19 3.24 -15.42 4.81
N GLN A 20 3.36 -14.56 5.82
CA GLN A 20 2.24 -13.78 6.35
C GLN A 20 2.07 -12.53 5.48
N ALA A 21 0.83 -12.04 5.33
CA ALA A 21 0.58 -10.76 4.70
C ALA A 21 1.44 -9.65 5.35
N THR A 22 1.99 -8.76 4.52
CA THR A 22 2.72 -7.58 4.99
C THR A 22 1.77 -6.40 4.91
N ILE A 23 1.38 -5.85 6.05
CA ILE A 23 0.41 -4.76 6.14
C ILE A 23 1.13 -3.55 6.72
N ILE A 24 1.12 -2.46 5.97
CA ILE A 24 1.65 -1.15 6.38
C ILE A 24 0.46 -0.24 6.63
N ASP A 25 0.20 0.02 7.91
CA ASP A 25 -0.97 0.76 8.41
C ASP A 25 -0.56 1.78 9.51
N HIS A 26 -1.51 2.35 10.26
CA HIS A 26 -1.20 3.34 11.31
C HIS A 26 -0.29 2.81 12.45
N SER A 27 -0.11 1.49 12.56
CA SER A 27 0.82 0.91 13.54
C SER A 27 2.28 0.94 13.09
N CYS A 28 2.54 1.34 11.84
CA CYS A 28 3.85 1.36 11.20
C CYS A 28 4.41 2.79 11.01
N LEU A 29 4.01 3.75 11.84
CA LEU A 29 4.36 5.17 11.70
C LEU A 29 5.64 5.58 12.44
N ASP A 30 6.17 4.72 13.30
CA ASP A 30 7.40 4.99 14.06
C ASP A 30 8.65 4.73 13.20
N LEU A 31 9.16 5.80 12.59
CA LEU A 31 10.31 5.74 11.69
C LEU A 31 11.60 5.29 12.38
N ASP A 32 11.73 5.48 13.70
CA ASP A 32 12.91 5.02 14.46
C ASP A 32 12.98 3.48 14.52
N GLN A 33 11.89 2.78 14.18
CA GLN A 33 11.85 1.33 14.07
C GLN A 33 12.37 0.81 12.72
N ILE A 34 12.64 1.68 11.75
CA ILE A 34 13.20 1.30 10.45
C ILE A 34 14.73 1.30 10.55
N PRO A 35 15.40 0.14 10.52
CA PRO A 35 16.86 0.09 10.53
C PRO A 35 17.47 0.78 9.30
N ASP A 36 18.55 1.53 9.49
CA ASP A 36 19.31 2.19 8.40
C ASP A 36 19.67 1.22 7.27
N GLU A 37 19.95 -0.04 7.58
CA GLU A 37 20.27 -1.06 6.57
C GLU A 37 19.12 -1.30 5.58
N TYR A 38 17.85 -1.18 6.01
CA TYR A 38 16.71 -1.31 5.11
C TYR A 38 16.47 -0.04 4.29
N ILE A 39 16.80 1.14 4.83
CA ILE A 39 16.76 2.40 4.08
C ILE A 39 17.79 2.36 2.95
N GLU A 40 19.03 1.94 3.26
CA GLU A 40 20.10 1.85 2.26
C GLU A 40 19.86 0.72 1.25
N ASP A 41 19.33 -0.42 1.68
CA ASP A 41 18.93 -1.51 0.78
C ASP A 41 17.79 -1.07 -0.16
N ALA A 42 16.82 -0.31 0.35
CA ALA A 42 15.73 0.23 -0.45
C ALA A 42 16.25 1.16 -1.57
N LYS A 43 17.15 2.08 -1.23
CA LYS A 43 17.80 2.98 -2.21
C LYS A 43 18.61 2.22 -3.26
N ALA A 44 19.28 1.15 -2.86
CA ALA A 44 20.14 0.38 -3.75
C ALA A 44 19.35 -0.52 -4.72
N ASN A 45 18.21 -1.05 -4.27
CA ASN A 45 17.58 -2.18 -4.95
C ASN A 45 16.15 -1.93 -5.41
N LEU A 46 15.41 -0.96 -4.86
CA LEU A 46 14.02 -0.75 -5.28
C LEU A 46 13.93 0.18 -6.48
N TRP A 47 13.21 -0.29 -7.49
CA TRP A 47 12.84 0.46 -8.68
C TRP A 47 11.32 0.43 -8.76
N ILE A 48 10.71 1.46 -8.16
CA ILE A 48 9.27 1.54 -7.92
C ILE A 48 8.58 2.31 -9.06
N GLY A 49 7.57 1.68 -9.67
CA GLY A 49 6.56 2.36 -10.48
C GLY A 49 5.30 2.63 -9.66
N TYR A 50 4.85 3.88 -9.64
CA TYR A 50 3.67 4.31 -8.89
C TYR A 50 2.62 4.95 -9.80
N GLY A 51 1.43 4.35 -9.83
CA GLY A 51 0.28 4.85 -10.56
C GLY A 51 -0.75 5.53 -9.68
N GLY A 52 -1.24 6.69 -10.12
CA GLY A 52 -2.32 7.38 -9.43
C GLY A 52 -2.78 8.69 -10.06
N THR A 53 -3.80 9.28 -9.44
CA THR A 53 -4.29 10.64 -9.77
C THR A 53 -4.34 11.50 -8.51
N SER A 54 -5.36 12.34 -8.27
CA SER A 54 -5.24 13.45 -7.30
C SER A 54 -4.89 13.01 -5.87
N HIS A 55 -5.54 11.98 -5.31
CA HIS A 55 -5.23 11.51 -3.96
C HIS A 55 -3.88 10.78 -3.85
N SER A 56 -3.35 10.26 -4.95
CA SER A 56 -2.06 9.53 -4.94
C SER A 56 -0.89 10.43 -4.58
N THR A 57 -1.00 11.72 -4.91
CA THR A 57 0.06 12.71 -4.64
C THR A 57 0.37 12.86 -3.15
N GLN A 58 -0.49 12.38 -2.25
CA GLN A 58 -0.23 12.39 -0.81
C GLN A 58 1.00 11.54 -0.45
N LEU A 59 1.23 10.41 -1.13
CA LEU A 59 2.40 9.56 -0.87
C LEU A 59 3.70 10.30 -1.22
N THR A 60 3.78 10.89 -2.41
CA THR A 60 4.98 11.62 -2.85
C THR A 60 5.13 12.96 -2.13
N ALA A 61 4.04 13.61 -1.70
CA ALA A 61 4.09 14.73 -0.77
C ALA A 61 4.68 14.34 0.60
N GLY A 62 4.32 13.17 1.12
CA GLY A 62 4.94 12.60 2.33
C GLY A 62 6.43 12.35 2.16
N MET A 63 6.86 11.80 1.02
CA MET A 63 8.28 11.62 0.69
C MET A 63 9.05 12.95 0.65
N ASN A 64 8.45 14.00 0.06
CA ASN A 64 9.03 15.36 0.09
C ASN A 64 9.17 15.91 1.52
N ALA A 65 8.19 15.64 2.39
CA ALA A 65 8.25 16.07 3.79
C ALA A 65 9.36 15.34 4.56
N LEU A 66 9.53 14.03 4.34
CA LEU A 66 10.61 13.25 4.94
C LEU A 66 11.99 13.74 4.49
N GLU A 67 12.18 13.95 3.19
CA GLU A 67 13.44 14.49 2.64
C GLU A 67 13.76 15.88 3.22
N ALA A 68 12.74 16.75 3.37
CA ALA A 68 12.93 18.07 3.95
C ALA A 68 13.24 18.05 5.46
N TYR A 69 12.70 17.07 6.20
CA TYR A 69 12.90 16.93 7.64
C TYR A 69 14.24 16.27 7.98
N PHE A 70 14.60 15.18 7.28
CA PHE A 70 15.82 14.42 7.49
C PHE A 70 16.94 14.87 6.54
N THR A 71 17.67 15.91 6.95
CA THR A 71 18.70 16.54 6.11
C THR A 71 20.02 15.77 5.99
N ASP A 72 20.13 14.60 6.63
CA ASP A 72 21.32 13.73 6.58
C ASP A 72 21.37 12.87 5.31
N GLY A 73 20.30 12.89 4.50
CA GLY A 73 20.17 12.12 3.26
C GLY A 73 19.48 10.77 3.43
N SER A 74 19.02 10.42 4.64
CA SER A 74 18.38 9.14 4.92
C SER A 74 17.13 8.92 4.05
N TYR A 75 16.34 9.96 3.77
CA TYR A 75 15.10 9.86 2.99
C TYR A 75 15.15 10.59 1.64
N ASN A 76 16.35 10.80 1.09
CA ASN A 76 16.48 11.35 -0.25
C ASN A 76 15.82 10.43 -1.28
N TRP A 77 15.09 11.01 -2.22
CA TRP A 77 14.39 10.25 -3.26
C TRP A 77 14.28 11.05 -4.56
N SER A 78 14.14 10.34 -5.68
CA SER A 78 13.86 11.01 -6.96
C SER A 78 13.17 10.07 -7.95
N GLN A 79 12.53 10.66 -8.96
CA GLN A 79 11.88 9.86 -10.02
C GLN A 79 12.84 9.05 -10.88
N ASN A 80 14.12 9.42 -10.90
CA ASN A 80 15.15 8.72 -11.67
C ASN A 80 16.03 7.82 -10.80
N GLY A 81 15.88 7.89 -9.47
CA GLY A 81 16.85 7.36 -8.53
C GLY A 81 18.24 7.99 -8.68
N GLY A 82 19.21 7.43 -7.97
CA GLY A 82 20.59 7.89 -8.06
C GLY A 82 21.41 7.44 -6.86
N PRO A 83 22.72 7.77 -6.83
CA PRO A 83 23.55 7.46 -5.67
C PRO A 83 22.96 8.10 -4.39
N GLY A 84 22.49 7.25 -3.47
CA GLY A 84 21.92 7.69 -2.19
C GLY A 84 20.45 8.14 -2.27
N GLU A 85 19.76 7.93 -3.39
CA GLU A 85 18.35 8.32 -3.58
C GLU A 85 17.47 7.10 -3.85
N LEU A 86 16.33 7.01 -3.18
CA LEU A 86 15.30 6.02 -3.49
C LEU A 86 14.66 6.34 -4.85
N HIS A 87 14.56 5.34 -5.73
CA HIS A 87 13.83 5.49 -6.98
C HIS A 87 12.31 5.30 -6.77
N LEU A 88 11.54 6.32 -7.12
CA LEU A 88 10.08 6.23 -7.23
C LEU A 88 9.59 7.01 -8.44
N TYR A 89 9.21 6.30 -9.50
CA TYR A 89 8.60 6.89 -10.70
C TYR A 89 7.09 7.05 -10.51
N GLU A 90 6.65 8.29 -10.22
CA GLU A 90 5.23 8.65 -10.18
C GLU A 90 4.74 9.03 -11.58
N GLY A 91 3.73 8.31 -12.07
CA GLY A 91 3.17 8.53 -13.40
C GLY A 91 2.48 9.89 -13.54
N GLY A 92 3.11 10.84 -14.22
CA GLY A 92 2.47 12.13 -14.58
C GLY A 92 1.95 12.20 -16.01
N SER A 93 2.47 11.35 -16.91
CA SER A 93 2.02 11.21 -18.30
C SER A 93 2.55 9.91 -18.90
N GLY A 94 1.89 9.40 -19.94
CA GLY A 94 2.31 8.19 -20.63
C GLY A 94 1.90 6.92 -19.90
N TYR A 95 2.78 6.39 -19.05
CA TYR A 95 2.51 5.21 -18.22
C TYR A 95 2.06 5.61 -16.83
N LEU A 96 1.25 4.77 -16.18
CA LEU A 96 0.87 4.92 -14.77
C LEU A 96 0.21 6.27 -14.41
N TYR A 97 -0.30 7.05 -15.38
CA TYR A 97 -0.84 8.41 -15.15
C TYR A 97 -2.28 8.46 -14.63
N ASN A 98 -2.92 7.30 -14.51
CA ASN A 98 -4.29 7.15 -14.01
C ASN A 98 -4.24 6.47 -12.64
N ASP A 99 -5.40 6.15 -12.08
CA ASP A 99 -5.56 5.34 -10.87
C ASP A 99 -6.23 3.98 -11.16
N CYS A 100 -6.34 3.14 -10.13
CA CYS A 100 -7.02 1.84 -10.18
C CYS A 100 -8.49 1.91 -10.60
N GLY A 101 -9.15 3.06 -10.53
CA GLY A 101 -10.54 3.23 -10.99
C GLY A 101 -10.67 3.27 -12.52
N THR A 102 -9.54 3.35 -13.24
CA THR A 102 -9.53 3.45 -14.69
C THR A 102 -9.50 2.07 -15.35
N VAL A 103 -10.50 1.77 -16.19
CA VAL A 103 -10.50 0.54 -16.99
C VAL A 103 -9.23 0.45 -17.83
N GLY A 104 -8.52 -0.68 -17.69
CA GLY A 104 -7.28 -0.94 -18.40
C GLY A 104 -6.02 -0.44 -17.68
N TRP A 105 -6.10 -0.05 -16.40
CA TRP A 105 -4.92 0.29 -15.57
C TRP A 105 -3.88 -0.86 -15.60
N ASP A 106 -4.34 -2.11 -15.59
CA ASP A 106 -3.52 -3.32 -15.69
C ASP A 106 -2.77 -3.43 -17.02
N ASN A 107 -3.39 -3.05 -18.14
CA ASN A 107 -2.70 -2.98 -19.43
C ASN A 107 -1.65 -1.87 -19.47
N HIS A 108 -1.86 -0.76 -18.77
CA HIS A 108 -0.83 0.27 -18.62
C HIS A 108 0.35 -0.25 -17.78
N THR A 109 0.09 -1.06 -16.74
CA THR A 109 1.12 -1.74 -15.96
C THR A 109 1.96 -2.66 -16.82
N ARG A 110 1.33 -3.53 -17.62
CA ARG A 110 2.04 -4.43 -18.56
C ARG A 110 2.96 -3.64 -19.49
N LYS A 111 2.41 -2.61 -20.12
CA LYS A 111 3.17 -1.78 -21.06
C LYS A 111 4.36 -1.09 -20.35
N TYR A 112 4.17 -0.63 -19.12
CA TYR A 112 5.24 -0.01 -18.34
C TYR A 112 6.36 -1.01 -18.02
N LEU A 113 6.01 -2.18 -17.47
CA LEU A 113 6.98 -3.21 -17.08
C LEU A 113 7.73 -3.77 -18.29
N ASP A 114 7.06 -3.96 -19.44
CA ASP A 114 7.69 -4.39 -20.69
C ASP A 114 8.73 -3.39 -21.20
N ASP A 115 8.45 -2.08 -21.05
CA ASP A 115 9.34 -1.00 -21.47
C ASP A 115 10.42 -0.67 -20.39
N HIS A 116 10.24 -1.12 -19.14
CA HIS A 116 11.12 -0.85 -17.98
C HIS A 116 11.44 -2.13 -17.21
N PRO A 117 12.21 -3.08 -17.78
CA PRO A 117 12.47 -4.39 -17.17
C PRO A 117 13.29 -4.35 -15.87
N GLY A 118 13.79 -3.17 -15.47
CA GLY A 118 14.46 -2.97 -14.18
C GLY A 118 13.50 -2.65 -13.03
N CYS A 119 12.24 -2.28 -13.33
CA CYS A 119 11.22 -2.05 -12.31
C CYS A 119 10.91 -3.36 -11.58
N ASN A 120 10.89 -3.33 -10.24
CA ASN A 120 10.67 -4.51 -9.40
C ASN A 120 9.61 -4.30 -8.31
N VAL A 121 9.01 -3.11 -8.23
CA VAL A 121 7.85 -2.85 -7.38
C VAL A 121 6.81 -2.03 -8.15
N ILE A 122 5.56 -2.45 -8.09
CA ILE A 122 4.41 -1.68 -8.61
C ILE A 122 3.47 -1.36 -7.48
N ILE A 123 3.11 -0.08 -7.38
CA ILE A 123 2.08 0.43 -6.48
C ILE A 123 1.02 1.12 -7.36
N TRP A 124 -0.25 0.82 -7.14
CA TRP A 124 -1.34 1.59 -7.72
C TRP A 124 -2.26 2.11 -6.63
N SER A 125 -2.57 3.39 -6.73
CA SER A 125 -3.49 4.07 -5.82
C SER A 125 -4.90 4.12 -6.38
N TRP A 126 -5.83 4.42 -5.48
CA TRP A 126 -7.20 4.78 -5.78
C TRP A 126 -7.38 6.26 -5.51
N CYS A 127 -7.90 7.00 -6.49
CA CYS A 127 -8.34 8.37 -6.25
C CYS A 127 -9.77 8.44 -5.75
N GLY A 128 -10.63 7.59 -6.29
CA GLY A 128 -12.00 7.35 -5.85
C GLY A 128 -12.44 6.00 -6.38
N GLN A 129 -13.75 5.78 -6.50
CA GLN A 129 -14.35 4.65 -7.23
C GLN A 129 -14.09 3.23 -6.69
N VAL A 130 -13.26 3.05 -5.66
CA VAL A 130 -13.01 1.72 -5.06
C VAL A 130 -14.30 1.04 -4.58
N ASN A 131 -15.30 1.83 -4.18
CA ASN A 131 -16.65 1.38 -3.78
C ASN A 131 -17.70 1.41 -4.92
N SER A 132 -17.27 1.72 -6.14
CA SER A 132 -18.12 1.89 -7.32
C SER A 132 -17.90 0.79 -8.38
N VAL A 133 -16.97 -0.14 -8.13
CA VAL A 133 -16.61 -1.25 -9.01
C VAL A 133 -16.74 -2.58 -8.28
N ASP A 134 -16.83 -3.67 -9.04
CA ASP A 134 -16.63 -5.02 -8.50
C ASP A 134 -15.13 -5.24 -8.29
N LEU A 135 -14.68 -5.19 -7.03
CA LEU A 135 -13.25 -5.27 -6.72
C LEU A 135 -12.58 -6.55 -7.21
N GLN A 136 -13.31 -7.67 -7.26
CA GLN A 136 -12.73 -8.93 -7.71
C GLN A 136 -12.35 -8.89 -9.18
N SER A 137 -13.27 -8.46 -10.04
CA SER A 137 -13.04 -8.39 -11.49
C SER A 137 -12.25 -7.15 -11.92
N HIS A 138 -12.27 -6.08 -11.15
CA HIS A 138 -11.62 -4.82 -11.51
C HIS A 138 -10.21 -4.64 -10.93
N TYR A 139 -9.93 -5.21 -9.76
CA TYR A 139 -8.68 -4.96 -9.04
C TYR A 139 -7.97 -6.24 -8.60
N LEU A 140 -8.60 -7.05 -7.76
CA LEU A 140 -7.93 -8.19 -7.11
C LEU A 140 -7.52 -9.26 -8.14
N GLY A 141 -8.42 -9.63 -9.06
CA GLY A 141 -8.11 -10.58 -10.14
C GLY A 141 -7.03 -10.07 -11.10
N PRO A 142 -7.10 -8.82 -11.60
CA PRO A 142 -6.03 -8.26 -12.40
C PRO A 142 -4.68 -8.16 -11.68
N MET A 143 -4.65 -7.84 -10.37
CA MET A 143 -3.41 -7.86 -9.57
C MET A 143 -2.82 -9.27 -9.51
N GLU A 144 -3.62 -10.31 -9.23
CA GLU A 144 -3.14 -11.71 -9.30
C GLU A 144 -2.59 -12.08 -10.68
N GLN A 145 -3.25 -11.60 -11.74
CA GLN A 145 -2.80 -11.87 -13.10
C GLN A 145 -1.44 -11.21 -13.36
N LEU A 146 -1.24 -9.96 -12.92
CA LEU A 146 0.03 -9.25 -13.05
C LEU A 146 1.15 -9.93 -12.24
N GLU A 147 0.88 -10.39 -11.02
CA GLU A 147 1.83 -11.16 -10.22
C GLU A 147 2.26 -12.46 -10.94
N SER A 148 1.31 -13.14 -11.61
CA SER A 148 1.62 -14.34 -12.38
C SER A 148 2.41 -14.06 -13.66
N GLU A 149 2.19 -12.90 -14.28
CA GLU A 149 2.85 -12.49 -15.54
C GLU A 149 4.26 -11.93 -15.29
N TYR A 150 4.48 -11.28 -14.14
CA TYR A 150 5.72 -10.63 -13.75
C TYR A 150 6.20 -11.14 -12.37
N PRO A 151 6.66 -12.40 -12.27
CA PRO A 151 6.97 -13.05 -10.99
C PRO A 151 8.16 -12.42 -10.24
N ASP A 152 8.99 -11.63 -10.93
CA ASP A 152 10.12 -10.91 -10.34
C ASP A 152 9.73 -9.50 -9.82
N VAL A 153 8.47 -9.10 -10.00
CA VAL A 153 7.93 -7.79 -9.55
C VAL A 153 7.04 -7.99 -8.33
N GLN A 154 7.24 -7.18 -7.30
CA GLN A 154 6.36 -7.13 -6.14
C GLN A 154 5.20 -6.16 -6.42
N PHE A 155 3.97 -6.62 -6.19
CA PHE A 155 2.77 -5.80 -6.35
C PHE A 155 2.23 -5.41 -4.97
N VAL A 156 2.20 -4.11 -4.70
CA VAL A 156 1.66 -3.54 -3.47
C VAL A 156 0.20 -3.20 -3.69
N TYR A 157 -0.68 -3.86 -2.95
CA TYR A 157 -2.10 -3.54 -2.89
C TYR A 157 -2.30 -2.29 -2.05
N MET A 158 -3.34 -1.53 -2.35
CA MET A 158 -3.64 -0.28 -1.65
C MET A 158 -5.15 -0.16 -1.46
N THR A 159 -5.59 0.28 -0.28
CA THR A 159 -6.99 0.68 -0.08
C THR A 159 -7.28 2.01 -0.77
N GLY A 160 -8.57 2.38 -0.85
CA GLY A 160 -8.95 3.78 -1.09
C GLY A 160 -8.46 4.72 0.01
N HIS A 161 -8.81 6.00 -0.14
CA HIS A 161 -8.78 6.99 0.93
C HIS A 161 -9.99 6.80 1.89
N LEU A 162 -10.07 7.61 2.93
CA LEU A 162 -11.19 7.74 3.85
C LEU A 162 -12.27 8.67 3.28
N GLU A 163 -13.55 8.36 3.50
CA GLU A 163 -14.68 9.20 3.06
C GLU A 163 -15.89 9.07 4.00
N GLY A 164 -16.69 10.14 4.06
CA GLY A 164 -17.58 10.52 5.16
C GLY A 164 -18.85 9.70 5.37
N LEU A 165 -18.96 8.49 4.83
CA LEU A 165 -20.07 7.59 5.17
C LEU A 165 -19.87 6.88 6.51
N GLY A 166 -18.67 6.93 7.06
CA GLY A 166 -18.33 6.37 8.37
C GLY A 166 -18.46 4.84 8.46
N VAL A 167 -18.68 4.35 9.68
CA VAL A 167 -18.74 2.90 9.97
C VAL A 167 -19.89 2.22 9.19
N GLY A 168 -19.56 1.20 8.41
CA GLY A 168 -20.50 0.47 7.56
C GLY A 168 -20.82 1.17 6.23
N GLY A 169 -20.16 2.30 5.93
CA GLY A 169 -20.24 2.95 4.64
C GLY A 169 -19.69 2.09 3.50
N SER A 170 -20.16 2.31 2.27
CA SER A 170 -19.73 1.52 1.10
C SER A 170 -18.22 1.55 0.88
N LEU A 171 -17.57 2.68 1.18
CA LEU A 171 -16.12 2.82 1.07
C LEU A 171 -15.37 1.98 2.10
N GLN A 172 -15.81 2.04 3.37
CA GLN A 172 -15.24 1.23 4.44
C GLN A 172 -15.38 -0.28 4.15
N LEU A 173 -16.51 -0.70 3.58
CA LEU A 173 -16.73 -2.09 3.17
C LEU A 173 -15.82 -2.50 1.99
N ALA A 174 -15.63 -1.64 1.01
CA ALA A 174 -14.72 -1.89 -0.11
C ALA A 174 -13.26 -1.99 0.35
N ASN A 175 -12.81 -1.09 1.23
CA ASN A 175 -11.48 -1.16 1.84
C ASN A 175 -11.31 -2.43 2.68
N GLN A 176 -12.34 -2.83 3.43
CA GLN A 176 -12.32 -4.09 4.17
C GLN A 176 -12.19 -5.31 3.25
N GLN A 177 -12.84 -5.31 2.09
CA GLN A 177 -12.68 -6.39 1.10
C GLN A 177 -11.24 -6.52 0.60
N ILE A 178 -10.54 -5.39 0.37
CA ILE A 178 -9.11 -5.40 0.00
C ILE A 178 -8.25 -5.94 1.14
N ARG A 179 -8.47 -5.48 2.38
CA ARG A 179 -7.75 -5.96 3.59
C ARG A 179 -7.91 -7.46 3.77
N ASP A 180 -9.14 -7.95 3.77
CA ASP A 180 -9.47 -9.37 3.95
C ASP A 180 -8.81 -10.22 2.87
N TYR A 181 -8.84 -9.75 1.62
CA TYR A 181 -8.19 -10.42 0.52
C TYR A 181 -6.66 -10.47 0.69
N CYS A 182 -6.03 -9.37 1.09
CA CYS A 182 -4.58 -9.31 1.30
C CYS A 182 -4.13 -10.26 2.43
N ILE A 183 -4.88 -10.27 3.54
CA ILE A 183 -4.65 -11.18 4.67
C ILE A 183 -4.78 -12.64 4.24
N ALA A 184 -5.87 -12.97 3.53
CA ALA A 184 -6.16 -14.34 3.13
C ALA A 184 -5.16 -14.90 2.09
N ASN A 185 -4.56 -14.02 1.28
CA ASN A 185 -3.67 -14.40 0.19
C ASN A 185 -2.21 -13.96 0.38
N ASN A 186 -1.84 -13.54 1.60
CA ASN A 186 -0.49 -13.15 1.99
C ASN A 186 0.13 -12.06 1.10
N LYS A 187 -0.67 -11.04 0.78
CA LYS A 187 -0.24 -9.92 -0.08
C LYS A 187 0.52 -8.84 0.72
N ILE A 188 1.15 -7.93 -0.01
CA ILE A 188 1.70 -6.68 0.52
C ILE A 188 0.60 -5.62 0.40
N LEU A 189 0.25 -4.96 1.50
CA LEU A 189 -0.80 -3.94 1.57
C LEU A 189 -0.25 -2.64 2.15
N PHE A 190 -0.42 -1.54 1.43
CA PHE A 190 -0.36 -0.19 1.94
C PHE A 190 -1.79 0.27 2.29
N ASP A 191 -2.14 0.28 3.58
CA ASP A 191 -3.50 0.53 4.05
C ASP A 191 -3.74 2.04 4.24
N PHE A 192 -3.85 2.73 3.11
CA PHE A 192 -4.00 4.18 3.06
C PHE A 192 -5.20 4.70 3.86
N ALA A 193 -6.35 4.04 3.80
CA ALA A 193 -7.56 4.45 4.53
C ALA A 193 -7.42 4.23 6.03
N ASP A 194 -6.60 3.27 6.45
CA ASP A 194 -6.34 3.05 7.85
C ASP A 194 -5.36 4.08 8.40
N ILE A 195 -4.33 4.47 7.63
CA ILE A 195 -3.43 5.57 8.00
C ILE A 195 -4.20 6.89 8.10
N GLU A 196 -5.03 7.21 7.13
CA GLU A 196 -5.73 8.50 7.05
C GLU A 196 -6.79 8.69 8.14
N LYS A 197 -7.43 7.62 8.61
CA LYS A 197 -8.51 7.73 9.60
C LYS A 197 -8.03 7.93 11.03
N TYR A 198 -6.74 7.79 11.32
CA TYR A 198 -6.22 8.04 12.66
C TYR A 198 -5.51 9.38 12.75
N ASP A 199 -5.55 10.00 13.94
CA ASP A 199 -4.59 11.05 14.27
C ASP A 199 -3.17 10.46 14.47
N PRO A 200 -2.11 11.29 14.48
CA PRO A 200 -0.73 10.78 14.57
C PRO A 200 -0.44 9.96 15.83
N ASP A 201 -1.20 10.18 16.91
CA ASP A 201 -1.10 9.46 18.16
C ASP A 201 -2.01 8.20 18.22
N ALA A 202 -2.82 7.95 17.17
CA ALA A 202 -3.80 6.87 17.07
C ALA A 202 -4.88 6.85 18.19
N GLU A 203 -5.19 8.01 18.76
CA GLU A 203 -6.22 8.20 19.80
C GLU A 203 -7.60 8.49 19.20
N THR A 204 -7.67 9.02 17.99
CA THR A 204 -8.93 9.39 17.32
C THR A 204 -9.12 8.61 16.02
N ASP A 205 -10.18 7.79 15.92
CA ASP A 205 -10.66 7.24 14.64
C ASP A 205 -11.68 8.20 14.01
N PHE A 206 -11.23 8.99 13.04
CA PHE A 206 -12.01 9.96 12.28
C PHE A 206 -13.14 9.32 11.45
N GLN A 207 -13.09 8.01 11.18
CA GLN A 207 -14.18 7.29 10.53
C GLN A 207 -15.44 7.24 11.40
N GLU A 208 -15.30 7.24 12.73
CA GLU A 208 -16.44 7.34 13.66
C GLU A 208 -17.15 8.70 13.57
N TYR A 209 -16.43 9.71 13.07
CA TYR A 209 -16.88 11.09 12.98
C TYR A 209 -17.21 11.52 11.54
N TYR A 210 -17.43 10.56 10.65
CA TYR A 210 -17.85 10.81 9.26
C TYR A 210 -16.84 11.67 8.50
N ALA A 211 -15.55 11.43 8.72
CA ALA A 211 -14.51 12.19 8.05
C ALA A 211 -14.60 12.06 6.52
N ASP A 212 -14.67 13.20 5.84
CA ASP A 212 -14.88 13.29 4.39
C ASP A 212 -13.59 13.65 3.62
N ASP A 213 -13.73 13.66 2.30
CA ASP A 213 -12.68 13.94 1.32
C ASP A 213 -12.03 15.33 1.49
N GLU A 214 -12.74 16.27 2.13
CA GLU A 214 -12.21 17.61 2.43
C GLU A 214 -11.45 17.65 3.77
N CYS A 215 -11.16 16.48 4.34
CA CYS A 215 -10.59 16.31 5.67
C CYS A 215 -11.49 16.81 6.81
N ASN A 216 -12.78 17.06 6.54
CA ASN A 216 -13.72 17.54 7.55
C ASN A 216 -14.32 16.37 8.33
N TYR A 217 -14.61 16.56 9.61
CA TYR A 217 -15.26 15.57 10.46
C TYR A 217 -16.23 16.23 11.47
N ASN A 218 -17.11 15.43 12.06
CA ASN A 218 -18.14 15.85 13.01
C ASN A 218 -17.75 15.50 14.46
N PRO A 219 -17.08 16.40 15.21
CA PRO A 219 -16.63 16.11 16.56
C PRO A 219 -17.78 15.89 17.56
N PRO A 220 -17.55 15.19 18.69
CA PRO A 220 -18.56 14.93 19.75
C PRO A 220 -19.26 16.18 20.34
N GLY A 221 -18.72 17.39 20.12
CA GLY A 221 -19.31 18.66 20.54
C GLY A 221 -20.26 19.30 19.51
N GLY A 222 -20.44 18.67 18.34
CA GLY A 222 -21.17 19.21 17.21
C GLY A 222 -20.36 20.23 16.38
N GLY A 223 -20.90 20.59 15.23
CA GLY A 223 -20.22 21.42 14.23
C GLY A 223 -19.35 20.58 13.30
N THR A 224 -18.48 21.27 12.57
CA THR A 224 -17.53 20.67 11.61
C THR A 224 -16.14 21.13 12.00
N ALA A 225 -15.22 20.18 12.16
CA ALA A 225 -13.80 20.42 12.34
C ALA A 225 -13.04 19.79 11.16
N ASN A 226 -11.74 20.07 11.06
CA ASN A 226 -10.91 19.56 9.97
C ASN A 226 -9.63 18.95 10.56
N TRP A 227 -9.39 17.66 10.33
CA TRP A 227 -8.30 16.96 11.01
C TRP A 227 -6.93 17.43 10.54
N ALA A 228 -6.77 17.76 9.25
CA ALA A 228 -5.52 18.28 8.73
C ALA A 228 -5.12 19.62 9.37
N ASN A 229 -6.11 20.48 9.65
CA ASN A 229 -5.87 21.74 10.38
C ASN A 229 -5.56 21.52 11.86
N ASN A 230 -6.04 20.43 12.46
CA ASN A 230 -5.79 20.14 13.88
C ASN A 230 -4.36 19.65 14.14
N TRP A 231 -3.67 19.15 13.11
CA TRP A 231 -2.32 18.60 13.22
C TRP A 231 -1.21 19.63 13.01
N LEU A 232 -1.55 20.84 12.55
CA LEU A 232 -0.63 21.98 12.36
C LEU A 232 -0.44 22.79 13.65
#